data_AF-A0A957GMV0-F1
#
_entry.id   AF-A0A957GMV0-F1
#
_cell.length_a   1.000
_cell.length_b   1.000
_cell.length_c   1.000
_cell.angle_alpha   90.00
_cell.angle_beta   90.00
_cell.angle_gamma   90.00
#
_symmetry.space_group_name_H-M   'P 1'
#
loop_
_entity.id
_entity.type
_entity.pdbx_description
1 polymer ?
#
loop_
_entity_poly.entity_id
_entity_poly.type
_entity_poly.pdbx_seq_one_letter_code
_entity_poly.pdbx_strand_id
1 'polypeptide(L)'
;VLVLYKLPTFETRDSAPTRLRNVVVSLLVGGMMTGLVLAANAIPASTHVTDFYSHNSYVLAKGHNIVNVILVDFRGLDTMVEITVLSVAAVGVYALIHTRKQQAETAVGE
;
A
#
# COMPACT_ATOMS: atom_id res chain seq x y z
N VAL A 1 15.42 -2.20 -6.45
CA VAL A 1 16.86 -2.34 -6.83
C VAL A 1 17.76 -1.46 -5.98
N LEU A 2 17.51 -0.14 -5.87
CA LEU A 2 18.36 0.80 -5.12
C LEU A 2 18.65 0.41 -3.66
N VAL A 3 17.66 -0.11 -2.92
CA VAL A 3 17.85 -0.54 -1.52
C VAL A 3 18.70 -1.80 -1.42
N LEU A 4 18.50 -2.78 -2.31
CA LEU A 4 19.18 -4.07 -2.26
C LEU A 4 20.69 -3.95 -2.52
N TYR A 5 21.13 -3.00 -3.34
CA TYR A 5 22.54 -2.76 -3.63
C TYR A 5 23.38 -2.38 -2.39
N LYS A 6 22.75 -1.78 -1.38
CA LYS A 6 23.42 -1.37 -0.13
C LYS A 6 23.32 -2.40 0.99
N LEU A 7 22.66 -3.54 0.77
CA LEU A 7 22.52 -4.55 1.83
C LEU A 7 23.82 -5.37 1.94
N PRO A 8 24.32 -5.61 3.17
CA PRO A 8 25.43 -6.53 3.38
C PRO A 8 24.99 -7.96 3.02
N THR A 9 25.95 -8.82 2.69
CA THR A 9 25.69 -10.25 2.43
C THR A 9 25.09 -10.88 3.69
N PHE A 10 23.84 -11.32 3.62
CA PHE A 10 23.16 -11.97 4.73
C PHE A 10 23.58 -13.43 4.87
N GLU A 11 24.04 -13.83 6.06
CA GLU A 11 24.07 -15.25 6.45
C GLU A 11 22.75 -15.58 7.16
N THR A 12 21.80 -16.17 6.45
CA THR A 12 20.53 -16.61 7.04
C THR A 12 20.65 -18.05 7.53
N ARG A 13 20.86 -18.23 8.83
CA ARG A 13 20.82 -19.55 9.47
C ARG A 13 19.52 -19.72 10.24
N ASP A 14 18.41 -19.77 9.52
CA ASP A 14 17.11 -20.07 10.13
C ASP A 14 17.12 -21.53 10.62
N SER A 15 16.77 -21.72 11.89
CA SER A 15 16.62 -23.07 12.42
C SER A 15 15.38 -23.77 11.82
N ALA A 16 15.48 -25.08 11.61
CA ALA A 16 14.37 -25.90 11.10
C ALA A 16 13.02 -25.67 11.83
N PRO A 17 12.95 -25.56 13.18
CA PRO A 17 11.69 -25.31 13.87
C PRO A 17 11.13 -23.91 13.61
N THR A 18 11.98 -22.88 13.47
CA THR A 18 11.53 -21.53 13.12
C THR A 18 10.92 -21.51 11.72
N ARG A 19 11.54 -22.21 10.77
CA ARG A 19 11.03 -22.31 9.40
C ARG A 19 9.69 -23.03 9.35
N LEU A 20 9.54 -24.14 10.08
CA LEU A 20 8.27 -24.87 10.15
C LEU A 20 7.16 -24.00 10.74
N ARG A 21 7.42 -23.28 11.84
CA ARG A 21 6.48 -22.33 12.43
C ARG A 21 6.04 -21.27 11.42
N ASN A 22 6.98 -20.67 10.69
CA ASN A 22 6.66 -19.62 9.71
C ASN A 22 5.79 -20.17 8.56
N VAL A 23 6.05 -21.41 8.10
CA VAL A 23 5.20 -22.09 7.10
C VAL A 23 3.80 -22.31 7.65
N VAL A 24 3.67 -22.82 8.88
CA VAL A 24 2.36 -23.05 9.51
C VAL A 24 1.58 -21.73 9.65
N VAL A 25 2.22 -20.68 10.17
CA VAL A 25 1.56 -19.38 10.37
C VAL A 25 1.14 -18.76 9.04
N SER A 26 2.00 -18.79 8.01
CA SER A 26 1.67 -18.23 6.70
C SER A 26 0.52 -18.99 6.01
N LEU A 27 0.50 -20.32 6.10
CA LEU A 27 -0.60 -21.13 5.59
C LEU A 27 -1.92 -20.87 6.32
N LEU A 28 -1.87 -20.74 7.65
CA LEU A 28 -3.07 -20.42 8.44
C LEU A 28 -3.64 -19.04 8.08
N VAL A 29 -2.79 -18.01 8.02
CA VAL A 29 -3.24 -16.65 7.69
C VAL A 29 -3.73 -16.57 6.24
N GLY A 30 -2.99 -17.15 5.29
CA GLY A 30 -3.38 -17.18 3.89
C GLY A 30 -4.67 -17.97 3.66
N GLY A 31 -4.81 -19.13 4.30
CA GLY A 31 -6.02 -19.95 4.28
C GLY A 31 -7.22 -19.23 4.88
N MET A 32 -7.04 -18.56 6.03
CA MET A 32 -8.08 -17.76 6.67
C MET A 32 -8.55 -16.63 5.75
N MET A 33 -7.64 -15.83 5.18
CA MET A 33 -7.99 -14.74 4.26
C MET A 33 -8.69 -15.25 3.00
N THR A 34 -8.22 -16.39 2.45
CA THR A 34 -8.86 -17.02 1.30
C THR A 34 -10.29 -17.45 1.62
N GLY A 35 -10.50 -18.10 2.77
CA GLY A 35 -11.83 -18.49 3.24
C GLY A 35 -12.75 -17.28 3.43
N LEU A 36 -12.26 -16.20 4.02
CA LEU A 36 -13.02 -14.95 4.19
C LEU A 36 -13.43 -14.33 2.85
N VAL A 37 -12.51 -14.26 1.88
CA VAL A 37 -12.81 -13.70 0.56
C VAL A 37 -13.83 -14.56 -0.20
N LEU A 38 -13.71 -15.89 -0.14
CA LEU A 38 -14.68 -16.80 -0.75
C LEU A 38 -16.06 -16.66 -0.10
N ALA A 39 -16.12 -16.57 1.23
CA ALA A 39 -17.37 -16.36 1.95
C ALA A 39 -18.02 -15.01 1.62
N ALA A 40 -17.22 -13.92 1.54
CA ALA A 40 -17.72 -12.60 1.17
C ALA A 40 -18.24 -12.55 -0.27
N ASN A 41 -17.57 -13.22 -1.22
CA ASN A 41 -18.00 -13.27 -2.62
C ASN A 41 -19.27 -14.11 -2.85
N ALA A 42 -19.59 -15.02 -1.92
CA ALA A 42 -20.83 -15.80 -1.99
C ALA A 42 -22.08 -14.96 -1.65
N ILE A 43 -21.91 -13.75 -1.09
CA ILE A 43 -23.00 -12.84 -0.78
C ILE A 43 -23.38 -12.06 -2.05
N PRO A 44 -24.68 -11.99 -2.43
CA PRO A 44 -25.12 -11.20 -3.58
C PRO A 44 -24.72 -9.72 -3.43
N ALA A 45 -24.04 -9.18 -4.44
CA ALA A 45 -23.68 -7.77 -4.48
C ALA A 45 -24.91 -6.90 -4.75
N SER A 46 -25.04 -5.77 -4.04
CA SER A 46 -26.05 -4.76 -4.34
C SER A 46 -25.56 -3.83 -5.47
N THR A 47 -26.44 -3.50 -6.42
CA THR A 47 -26.08 -2.64 -7.56
C THR A 47 -26.33 -1.16 -7.32
N HIS A 48 -27.02 -0.79 -6.23
CA HIS A 48 -27.45 0.60 -5.95
C HIS A 48 -26.34 1.65 -6.11
N VAL A 49 -25.13 1.38 -5.59
CA VAL A 49 -24.00 2.30 -5.66
C VAL A 49 -23.43 2.37 -7.08
N THR A 50 -23.33 1.22 -7.76
CA THR A 50 -22.89 1.14 -9.16
C THR A 50 -23.85 1.88 -10.08
N ASP A 51 -25.16 1.73 -9.86
CA ASP A 51 -26.21 2.40 -10.61
C ASP A 51 -26.19 3.91 -10.37
N PHE A 52 -25.96 4.36 -9.14
CA PHE A 52 -25.80 5.78 -8.84
C PHE A 52 -24.63 6.39 -9.62
N TYR A 53 -23.44 5.80 -9.55
CA TYR A 53 -22.28 6.36 -10.25
C TYR A 53 -22.41 6.27 -11.77
N SER A 54 -22.95 5.17 -12.32
CA SER A 54 -23.09 5.02 -13.77
C SER A 54 -24.02 6.08 -14.39
N HIS A 55 -25.13 6.43 -13.71
CA HIS A 55 -26.07 7.43 -14.19
C HIS A 55 -25.59 8.87 -13.93
N ASN A 56 -24.82 9.11 -12.86
CA ASN A 56 -24.50 10.47 -12.41
C ASN A 56 -23.09 10.95 -12.81
N SER A 57 -22.14 10.07 -13.18
CA SER A 57 -20.76 10.48 -13.52
C SER A 57 -20.71 11.51 -14.66
N TYR A 58 -21.50 11.34 -15.71
CA TYR A 58 -21.55 12.32 -16.79
C TYR A 58 -22.44 13.52 -16.43
N VAL A 59 -23.59 13.28 -15.80
CA VAL A 59 -24.58 14.34 -15.54
C VAL A 59 -24.05 15.38 -14.55
N LEU A 60 -23.51 14.92 -13.41
CA LEU A 60 -23.05 15.76 -12.30
C LEU A 60 -21.58 16.19 -12.47
N ALA A 61 -20.70 15.29 -12.87
CA ALA A 61 -19.25 15.52 -12.88
C ALA A 61 -18.63 15.63 -14.29
N LYS A 62 -19.47 15.59 -15.35
CA LYS A 62 -19.06 15.77 -16.77
C LYS A 62 -17.95 14.83 -17.27
N GLY A 63 -17.74 13.70 -16.60
CA GLY A 63 -16.71 12.74 -16.97
C GLY A 63 -17.27 11.46 -17.56
N HIS A 64 -16.63 10.97 -18.63
CA HIS A 64 -16.98 9.69 -19.27
C HIS A 64 -16.27 8.49 -18.61
N ASN A 65 -15.10 8.71 -18.00
CA ASN A 65 -14.40 7.68 -17.25
C ASN A 65 -14.93 7.64 -15.82
N ILE A 66 -15.91 6.77 -15.57
CA ILE A 66 -16.59 6.63 -14.27
C ILE A 66 -15.58 6.39 -13.13
N VAL A 67 -14.55 5.56 -13.36
CA VAL A 67 -13.54 5.28 -12.32
C VAL A 67 -12.78 6.55 -11.95
N ASN A 68 -12.29 7.30 -12.93
CA ASN A 68 -11.60 8.55 -12.66
C ASN A 68 -12.51 9.56 -11.96
N VAL A 69 -13.76 9.69 -12.40
CA VAL A 69 -14.75 10.57 -11.78
C VAL A 69 -15.00 10.20 -10.32
N ILE A 70 -15.10 8.91 -9.99
CA ILE A 70 -15.22 8.47 -8.60
C ILE A 70 -13.98 8.91 -7.81
N LEU A 71 -12.78 8.68 -8.34
CA LEU A 71 -11.53 8.99 -7.65
C LEU A 71 -11.31 10.49 -7.41
N VAL A 72 -11.68 11.35 -8.36
CA VAL A 72 -11.33 12.79 -8.29
C VAL A 72 -12.48 13.70 -7.89
N ASP A 73 -13.74 13.29 -8.09
CA ASP A 73 -14.92 14.11 -7.83
C ASP A 73 -15.70 13.54 -6.63
N PHE A 74 -16.39 12.40 -6.82
CA PHE A 74 -17.26 11.85 -5.77
C PHE A 74 -16.51 11.40 -4.51
N ARG A 75 -15.29 10.88 -4.66
CA ARG A 75 -14.40 10.44 -3.58
C ARG A 75 -13.04 11.13 -3.64
N GLY A 76 -13.03 12.39 -4.10
CA GLY A 76 -11.80 13.19 -4.21
C GLY A 76 -11.03 13.38 -2.91
N LEU A 77 -11.70 13.27 -1.75
CA LEU A 77 -11.02 13.34 -0.45
C LEU A 77 -10.11 12.14 -0.20
N ASP A 78 -10.51 10.93 -0.62
CA ASP A 78 -9.70 9.72 -0.42
C ASP A 78 -8.38 9.85 -1.22
N THR A 79 -8.46 10.35 -2.46
CA THR A 79 -7.27 10.57 -3.31
C THR A 79 -6.41 11.74 -2.85
N MET A 80 -7.00 12.81 -2.31
CA MET A 80 -6.24 13.89 -1.68
C MET A 80 -5.42 13.35 -0.50
N VAL A 81 -5.99 12.48 0.33
CA VAL A 81 -5.29 11.89 1.47
C VAL A 81 -4.22 10.89 1.00
N GLU A 82 -4.48 10.08 -0.04
CA GLU A 82 -3.45 9.23 -0.64
C GLU A 82 -2.23 10.03 -1.11
N ILE A 83 -2.45 11.13 -1.85
CA ILE A 83 -1.38 12.02 -2.30
C ILE A 83 -0.66 12.67 -1.10
N THR A 84 -1.41 13.01 -0.05
CA THR A 84 -0.83 13.54 1.19
C THR A 84 0.10 12.53 1.85
N VAL A 85 -0.32 11.26 1.98
CA VAL A 85 0.51 10.18 2.53
C VAL A 85 1.77 9.97 1.69
N LEU A 86 1.64 9.93 0.37
CA LEU A 86 2.80 9.82 -0.53
C LEU A 86 3.76 11.01 -0.38
N SER A 87 3.23 12.23 -0.25
CA SER A 87 4.03 13.44 -0.05
C SER A 87 4.77 13.41 1.29
N VAL A 88 4.11 13.02 2.37
CA VAL A 88 4.72 12.86 3.70
C VAL A 88 5.80 11.79 3.67
N ALA A 89 5.55 10.65 3.02
CA ALA A 89 6.55 9.59 2.86
C ALA A 89 7.78 10.10 2.08
N ALA A 90 7.58 10.86 1.00
CA ALA A 90 8.67 11.44 0.21
C ALA A 90 9.52 12.41 1.04
N VAL A 91 8.89 13.32 1.79
CA VAL A 91 9.57 14.24 2.71
C VAL A 91 10.31 13.48 3.81
N GLY A 92 9.69 12.45 4.39
CA GLY A 92 10.31 11.59 5.40
C GLY A 92 11.56 10.87 4.89
N VAL A 93 11.51 10.30 3.68
CA VAL A 93 12.68 9.69 3.04
C VAL A 93 13.78 10.72 2.77
N TYR A 94 13.42 11.91 2.27
CA TYR A 94 14.38 13.00 2.05
C TYR A 94 15.09 13.40 3.36
N ALA A 95 14.33 13.61 4.43
CA ALA A 95 14.87 13.96 5.74
C ALA A 95 15.83 12.89 6.27
N LEU A 96 15.47 11.60 6.16
CA LEU A 96 16.32 10.49 6.59
C LEU A 96 17.65 10.44 5.81
N ILE A 97 17.63 10.70 4.50
CA ILE A 97 18.86 10.71 3.69
C ILE A 97 19.74 11.90 4.06
N HIS A 98 19.14 13.09 4.24
CA HIS A 98 19.88 14.32 4.54
C HIS A 98 20.56 14.25 5.92
N THR A 99 19.83 13.83 6.95
CA THR A 99 20.38 13.69 8.31
C THR A 99 21.53 12.70 8.38
N ARG A 100 21.44 11.57 7.65
CA ARG A 100 22.53 10.59 7.59
C ARG A 100 23.79 11.12 6.92
N LYS A 101 23.65 11.98 5.90
CA LYS A 101 24.80 12.62 5.24
C LYS A 101 25.51 13.57 6.19
N GLN A 102 24.77 14.41 6.92
CA GLN A 102 25.34 15.34 7.90
C GLN A 102 26.10 14.62 9.02
N GLN A 103 25.54 13.55 9.58
CA GLN A 103 26.21 12.74 10.62
C GLN A 103 27.55 12.15 10.13
N ALA A 104 27.61 11.72 8.87
CA ALA A 104 28.84 11.19 8.29
C ALA A 104 29.90 12.28 8.06
N GLU A 105 29.50 13.51 7.68
CA GLU A 105 30.42 14.64 7.51
C GLU A 105 30.99 15.13 8.85
N THR A 106 30.17 15.20 9.90
CA THR A 106 30.63 15.59 11.25
C THR A 106 31.60 14.56 11.84
N ALA A 107 31.35 13.27 11.66
CA ALA A 107 32.21 12.19 12.19
C ALA A 107 33.58 12.05 11.49
N VAL A 108 33.79 12.71 10.35
CA VAL A 108 35.08 12.74 9.63
C VAL A 108 35.88 14.02 9.95
N GLY A 109 35.23 15.05 10.50
CA GLY A 109 35.85 16.30 10.92
C GLY A 109 36.40 16.30 12.35
N GLU A 110 36.12 15.26 13.14
CA GLU A 110 36.76 14.94 14.43
C GLU A 110 37.87 13.89 14.23
#